data_AF-A0A3M2FK76-F1
#
_entry.id   AF-A0A3M2FK76-F1
#
_cell.length_a   1.000
_cell.length_b   1.000
_cell.length_c   1.000
_cell.angle_alpha   90.00
_cell.angle_beta   90.00
_cell.angle_gamma   90.00
#
_symmetry.space_group_name_H-M   'P 1'
#
loop_
_entity.id
_entity.type
_entity.pdbx_description
1 polymer ?
#
loop_
_entity_poly.entity_id
_entity_poly.type
_entity_poly.pdbx_seq_one_letter_code
_entity_poly.pdbx_strand_id
1 'polypeptide(L)'
;AVYLPYPNVALAAVLDYDRLHDRLSPAERRYFFSGRVDLVVFDQHDDYRPRYFFELDSPLHDEEARRRRDRHKERILALAGQTLHRIRHHGRRTGPADFVPLLRAVAASG
;
A
#
# COMPACT_ATOMS: atom_id res chain seq x y z
N ALA A 1 2.85 20.95 -2.00
CA ALA A 1 1.77 19.99 -2.33
C ALA A 1 1.10 19.57 -1.04
N VAL A 2 -0.24 19.53 -1.00
CA VAL A 2 -0.94 18.85 0.10
C VAL A 2 -1.10 17.40 -0.31
N TYR A 3 -0.45 16.52 0.43
CA TYR A 3 -0.61 15.08 0.26
C TYR A 3 -1.73 14.61 1.18
N LEU A 4 -2.66 13.82 0.64
CA LEU A 4 -3.82 13.32 1.38
C LEU A 4 -3.65 11.84 1.71
N PRO A 5 -3.48 11.48 2.99
CA PRO A 5 -3.42 10.10 3.43
C PRO A 5 -4.82 9.49 3.57
N TYR A 6 -5.06 8.33 2.96
CA TYR A 6 -6.29 7.56 3.13
C TYR A 6 -5.99 6.15 3.61
N PRO A 7 -6.59 5.71 4.73
CA PRO A 7 -6.36 4.38 5.27
C PRO A 7 -7.23 3.31 4.59
N ASN A 8 -6.82 2.04 4.69
CA ASN A 8 -7.59 0.85 4.32
C ASN A 8 -8.13 0.86 2.88
N VAL A 9 -7.29 1.25 1.92
CA VAL A 9 -7.70 1.45 0.52
C VAL A 9 -7.66 0.12 -0.24
N ALA A 10 -8.72 -0.20 -1.00
CA ALA A 10 -8.75 -1.39 -1.84
C ALA A 10 -7.82 -1.26 -3.04
N LEU A 11 -7.11 -2.32 -3.43
CA LEU A 11 -6.23 -2.31 -4.62
C LEU A 11 -7.01 -1.94 -5.89
N ALA A 12 -8.21 -2.50 -6.05
CA ALA A 12 -9.10 -2.23 -7.17
C ALA A 12 -9.58 -0.77 -7.27
N ALA A 13 -9.45 0.03 -6.19
CA ALA A 13 -9.82 1.45 -6.22
C ALA A 13 -8.70 2.35 -6.74
N VAL A 14 -7.45 1.86 -6.79
CA VAL A 14 -6.26 2.68 -7.06
C VAL A 14 -5.38 2.13 -8.18
N LEU A 15 -5.67 0.92 -8.66
CA LEU A 15 -4.95 0.26 -9.75
C LEU A 15 -5.91 -0.10 -10.89
N ASP A 16 -5.40 -0.05 -12.11
CA ASP A 16 -6.13 -0.41 -13.33
C ASP A 16 -6.04 -1.93 -13.57
N TYR A 17 -7.13 -2.65 -13.31
CA TYR A 17 -7.19 -4.10 -13.49
C TYR A 17 -7.00 -4.50 -14.96
N ASP A 18 -7.58 -3.76 -15.89
CA ASP A 18 -7.55 -4.10 -17.31
C ASP A 18 -6.12 -4.06 -17.85
N ARG A 19 -5.28 -3.14 -17.35
CA ARG A 19 -3.84 -3.08 -17.67
C ARG A 19 -2.97 -4.15 -16.97
N LEU A 20 -3.51 -4.82 -15.96
CA LEU A 20 -2.75 -5.74 -15.11
C LEU A 20 -3.13 -7.20 -15.35
N HIS A 21 -4.40 -7.49 -15.64
CA HIS A 21 -4.99 -8.82 -15.48
C HIS A 21 -4.24 -9.93 -16.21
N ASP A 22 -3.76 -9.69 -17.43
CA ASP A 22 -2.99 -10.66 -18.24
C ASP A 22 -1.66 -11.07 -17.61
N ARG A 23 -1.07 -10.21 -16.78
CA ARG A 23 0.19 -10.46 -16.07
C ARG A 23 -0.01 -11.07 -14.68
N LEU A 24 -1.27 -11.19 -14.22
CA LEU A 24 -1.64 -11.73 -12.92
C LEU A 24 -2.01 -13.22 -13.01
N SER A 25 -1.53 -14.00 -12.05
CA SER A 25 -2.00 -15.38 -11.86
C SER A 25 -3.47 -15.41 -11.40
N PRO A 26 -4.18 -16.55 -11.53
CA PRO A 26 -5.55 -16.66 -11.04
C PRO A 26 -5.71 -16.32 -9.55
N ALA A 27 -4.71 -16.66 -8.73
CA ALA A 27 -4.72 -16.33 -7.30
C ALA A 27 -4.59 -14.82 -7.08
N GLU A 28 -3.76 -14.14 -7.87
CA GLU A 28 -3.57 -12.69 -7.77
C GLU A 28 -4.75 -11.92 -8.32
N ARG A 29 -5.41 -12.41 -9.36
CA ARG A 29 -6.67 -11.83 -9.85
C ARG A 29 -7.73 -11.83 -8.75
N ARG A 30 -7.89 -12.95 -8.03
CA ARG A 30 -8.79 -13.02 -6.86
C ARG A 30 -8.33 -12.12 -5.72
N TYR A 31 -7.03 -12.07 -5.46
CA TYR A 31 -6.47 -11.21 -4.43
C TYR A 31 -6.64 -9.71 -4.77
N PHE A 32 -6.54 -9.31 -6.03
CA PHE A 32 -6.69 -7.93 -6.49
C PHE A 32 -8.01 -7.30 -6.02
N PHE A 33 -9.12 -8.03 -6.11
CA PHE A 33 -10.44 -7.54 -5.69
C PHE A 33 -10.70 -7.61 -4.18
N SER A 34 -9.90 -8.37 -3.43
CA SER A 34 -10.06 -8.53 -1.98
C SER A 34 -8.97 -7.85 -1.15
N GLY A 35 -7.85 -7.51 -1.79
CA GLY A 35 -6.66 -6.94 -1.18
C GLY A 35 -6.84 -5.45 -0.88
N ARG A 36 -6.25 -5.04 0.24
CA ARG A 36 -6.19 -3.64 0.70
C ARG A 36 -4.76 -3.25 0.99
N VAL A 37 -4.49 -1.95 0.92
CA VAL A 37 -3.28 -1.29 1.38
C VAL A 37 -3.63 -0.47 2.61
N ASP A 38 -2.83 -0.58 3.67
CA ASP A 38 -3.17 0.05 4.95
C ASP A 38 -3.23 1.57 4.85
N LEU A 39 -2.38 2.17 4.02
CA LEU A 39 -2.37 3.61 3.76
C LEU A 39 -1.93 3.90 2.33
N VAL A 40 -2.71 4.72 1.62
CA VAL A 40 -2.33 5.28 0.32
C VAL A 40 -2.31 6.80 0.42
N VAL A 41 -1.26 7.42 -0.11
CA VAL A 41 -1.11 8.87 -0.15
C VAL A 41 -1.37 9.36 -1.57
N PHE A 42 -2.27 10.32 -1.68
CA PHE A 42 -2.71 10.89 -2.95
C PHE A 42 -2.18 12.32 -3.11
N ASP A 43 -1.82 12.67 -4.35
CA ASP A 43 -1.45 14.03 -4.73
C ASP A 43 -2.69 14.77 -5.25
N GLN A 44 -3.22 15.69 -4.45
CA GLN A 44 -4.44 16.45 -4.82
C GLN A 44 -4.21 17.37 -6.03
N HIS A 45 -2.97 17.69 -6.37
CA HIS A 45 -2.64 18.57 -7.50
C HIS A 45 -2.45 17.80 -8.81
N ASP A 46 -2.44 16.46 -8.75
CA ASP A 46 -2.28 15.54 -9.87
C ASP A 46 -3.50 14.62 -9.94
N ASP A 47 -4.70 15.21 -10.02
CA ASP A 47 -6.00 14.51 -10.13
C ASP A 47 -6.21 13.38 -9.09
N TYR A 48 -5.80 13.63 -7.84
CA TYR A 48 -5.82 12.62 -6.78
C TYR A 48 -5.14 11.32 -7.22
N ARG A 49 -3.97 11.43 -7.86
CA ARG A 49 -3.19 10.26 -8.24
C ARG A 49 -2.56 9.63 -7.00
N PRO A 50 -2.66 8.30 -6.83
CA PRO A 50 -1.96 7.60 -5.75
C PRO A 50 -0.44 7.64 -6.01
N ARG A 51 0.32 8.14 -5.03
CA ARG A 51 1.79 8.30 -5.12
C ARG A 51 2.56 7.33 -4.25
N TYR A 52 2.04 7.02 -3.06
CA TYR A 52 2.74 6.17 -2.09
C TYR A 52 1.79 5.17 -1.45
N PHE A 53 2.30 3.94 -1.23
CA PHE A 53 1.56 2.81 -0.71
C PHE A 53 2.30 2.26 0.51
N PHE A 54 1.64 2.17 1.65
CA PHE A 54 2.25 1.72 2.90
C PHE A 54 1.48 0.58 3.56
N GLU A 55 2.23 -0.36 4.14
CA GLU A 55 1.76 -1.35 5.10
C GLU A 55 2.28 -1.04 6.50
N LEU A 56 1.46 -1.36 7.50
CA LEU A 56 1.80 -1.27 8.91
C LEU A 56 2.14 -2.66 9.42
N ASP A 57 3.44 -2.92 9.59
CA ASP A 57 3.92 -4.21 10.10
C ASP A 57 3.59 -4.32 11.61
N SER A 58 2.63 -5.20 11.95
CA SER A 58 2.34 -5.64 13.32
C SER A 58 2.95 -7.02 13.58
N PRO A 59 3.56 -7.26 14.76
CA PRO A 59 4.16 -8.55 15.12
C PRO A 59 3.15 -9.68 15.42
N LEU A 60 1.85 -9.41 15.43
CA LEU A 60 0.82 -10.29 16.04
C LEU A 60 0.05 -11.21 15.05
N HIS A 61 0.64 -11.67 13.95
CA HIS A 61 -0.13 -12.38 12.91
C HIS A 61 0.47 -13.71 12.43
N ASP A 62 -0.44 -14.66 12.14
CA ASP A 62 -0.16 -15.95 11.50
C ASP A 62 0.68 -15.76 10.23
N GLU A 63 1.88 -16.32 10.28
CA GLU A 63 3.01 -15.87 9.49
C GLU A 63 2.91 -16.30 8.03
N GLU A 64 2.37 -17.50 7.76
CA GLU A 64 2.39 -18.08 6.42
C GLU A 64 1.32 -17.48 5.50
N ALA A 65 0.07 -17.40 5.99
CA ALA A 65 -1.02 -16.79 5.25
C ALA A 65 -0.75 -15.30 4.99
N ARG A 66 -0.13 -14.59 5.96
CA ARG A 66 0.31 -13.20 5.78
C ARG A 66 1.38 -13.10 4.70
N ARG A 67 2.46 -13.87 4.80
CA ARG A 67 3.54 -13.89 3.79
C ARG A 67 3.00 -14.15 2.38
N ARG A 68 2.00 -15.03 2.22
CA ARG A 68 1.38 -15.26 0.91
C ARG A 68 0.62 -14.04 0.38
N ARG A 69 -0.18 -13.37 1.22
CA ARG A 69 -0.89 -12.13 0.84
C ARG A 69 0.10 -11.01 0.51
N ASP A 70 1.15 -10.86 1.31
CA ASP A 70 2.21 -9.87 1.09
C ASP A 70 2.85 -10.06 -0.29
N ARG A 71 3.23 -11.30 -0.64
CA ARG A 71 3.82 -11.60 -1.96
C ARG A 71 2.89 -11.22 -3.12
N HIS A 72 1.60 -11.48 -3.00
CA HIS A 72 0.63 -11.08 -4.03
C HIS A 72 0.54 -9.55 -4.14
N LYS A 73 0.46 -8.86 -2.99
CA LYS A 73 0.36 -7.40 -2.93
C LYS A 73 1.59 -6.72 -3.55
N GLU A 74 2.78 -7.15 -3.15
CA GLU A 74 4.05 -6.64 -3.68
C GLU A 74 4.16 -6.83 -5.19
N ARG A 75 3.81 -8.03 -5.68
CA ARG A 75 3.89 -8.31 -7.12
C ARG A 75 2.88 -7.48 -7.92
N ILE A 76 1.66 -7.33 -7.43
CA ILE A 76 0.62 -6.52 -8.08
C ILE A 76 1.05 -5.05 -8.15
N LEU A 77 1.54 -4.47 -7.05
CA LEU A 77 2.00 -3.10 -7.00
C LEU A 77 3.21 -2.88 -7.91
N ALA A 78 4.19 -3.80 -7.90
CA ALA A 78 5.34 -3.73 -8.79
C ALA A 78 4.94 -3.74 -10.28
N LEU A 79 3.97 -4.59 -10.68
CA LEU A 79 3.45 -4.62 -12.05
C LEU A 79 2.73 -3.33 -12.46
N ALA A 80 2.20 -2.59 -11.48
CA ALA A 80 1.60 -1.27 -11.66
C ALA A 80 2.62 -0.13 -11.58
N GLY A 81 3.92 -0.43 -11.46
CA GLY A 81 4.99 0.56 -11.31
C GLY A 81 5.03 1.24 -9.94
N GLN A 82 4.44 0.62 -8.92
CA GLN A 82 4.36 1.14 -7.56
C GLN A 82 5.29 0.38 -6.61
N THR A 83 5.75 1.06 -5.56
CA THR A 83 6.54 0.46 -4.47
C THR A 83 5.68 0.35 -3.22
N LEU A 84 5.73 -0.81 -2.55
CA LEU A 84 5.10 -1.01 -1.25
C LEU A 84 6.10 -0.69 -0.14
N HIS A 85 5.87 0.40 0.58
CA HIS A 85 6.66 0.77 1.74
C HIS A 85 6.11 0.06 2.99
N ARG A 86 6.99 -0.35 3.91
CA ARG A 86 6.58 -0.98 5.17
C ARG A 86 7.03 -0.13 6.35
N ILE A 87 6.12 0.14 7.26
CA ILE A 87 6.40 0.86 8.50
C ILE A 87 6.31 -0.14 9.65
N ARG A 88 7.42 -0.37 10.35
CA ARG A 88 7.49 -1.31 11.47
C ARG A 88 7.18 -0.62 12.78
N HIS A 89 6.28 -1.22 13.55
CA HIS A 89 5.92 -0.78 14.89
C HIS A 89 7.02 -1.16 15.90
N HIS A 90 7.66 -0.18 16.51
CA HIS A 90 8.62 -0.38 17.61
C HIS A 90 7.96 -0.16 18.98
N GLY A 91 7.03 -1.04 19.35
CA GLY A 91 6.63 -1.31 20.74
C GLY A 91 5.81 -0.26 21.51
N ARG A 92 5.70 1.00 21.07
CA ARG A 92 4.80 1.99 21.68
C ARG A 92 3.59 2.26 20.81
N ARG A 93 2.38 2.23 21.40
CA ARG A 93 1.10 2.53 20.72
C ARG A 93 1.29 3.77 19.84
N THR A 94 1.31 3.55 18.53
CA THR A 94 1.65 4.57 17.54
C THR A 94 0.32 5.06 16.99
N GLY A 95 0.02 6.32 17.25
CA GLY A 95 -1.17 6.98 16.75
C GLY A 95 -0.90 7.62 15.39
N PRO A 96 -1.92 8.22 14.75
CA PRO A 96 -1.75 8.97 13.50
C PRO A 96 -0.63 10.02 13.54
N ALA A 97 -0.33 10.59 14.72
CA ALA A 97 0.74 11.58 14.92
C ALA A 97 2.16 11.03 14.68
N ASP A 98 2.38 9.74 14.89
CA ASP A 98 3.68 9.10 14.71
C ASP A 98 3.97 8.74 13.24
N PHE A 99 2.93 8.74 12.40
CA PHE A 99 3.02 8.46 10.97
C PHE A 99 3.41 9.69 10.14
N VAL A 100 3.04 10.88 10.59
CA VAL A 100 3.29 12.14 9.88
C VAL A 100 4.80 12.40 9.63
N PRO A 101 5.72 12.19 10.59
CA PRO A 101 7.15 12.37 10.35
C PRO A 101 7.72 11.39 9.29
N LEU A 102 7.21 10.17 9.27
CA LEU A 102 7.63 9.11 8.33
C LEU A 102 7.17 9.44 6.90
N LEU A 103 5.93 9.91 6.75
CA LEU A 103 5.41 10.41 5.48
C LEU A 103 6.21 11.61 4.95
N ARG A 104 6.61 12.54 5.83
CA ARG A 104 7.45 13.70 5.46
C ARG A 104 8.85 13.28 5.01
N ALA A 105 9.45 12.28 5.65
CA ALA A 105 10.78 11.79 5.26
C ALA A 105 10.77 11.16 3.85
N VAL A 106 9.74 10.36 3.52
CA VAL A 106 9.58 9.77 2.18
C VAL A 106 9.32 10.86 1.14
N ALA A 107 8.48 11.85 1.45
CA ALA A 107 8.17 12.95 0.55
C ALA A 107 9.34 13.94 0.33
N ALA A 108 10.31 14.00 1.24
CA ALA A 108 11.51 14.84 1.11
C ALA A 108 12.67 14.15 0.38
N SER A 109 12.53 12.86 0.05
CA SER A 109 13.58 12.03 -0.57
C SER A 109 13.38 11.82 -2.08
N GLY A 110 12.37 12.45 -2.67
CA GLY A 110 12.08 12.46 -4.11
C GLY A 110 11.94 13.88 -4.64
#